data_AF-A0A397GB90-F1
#
_entry.id   AF-A0A397GB90-F1
#
_cell.length_a   1.000
_cell.length_b   1.000
_cell.length_c   1.000
_cell.angle_alpha   90.00
_cell.angle_beta   90.00
_cell.angle_gamma   90.00
#
_symmetry.space_group_name_H-M   'P 1'
#
loop_
_entity.id
_entity.type
_entity.pdbx_description
1 polymer ?
#
loop_
_entity_poly.entity_id
_entity_poly.type
_entity_poly.pdbx_seq_one_letter_code
_entity_poly.pdbx_strand_id
1 'polypeptide(L)'
;MIAGFPPYLDIPHDKDLAMKICNGLRPKIPFHTPKLITRIIMRCWDARVTHRPTFEELEDELREYWSDYDAYLKEGKNQDSEIVIQIKKAEEFSANQELTNPTTTTPLNYQTHPQAIYTSRLLNYSKLPKPKNEENFERELEELTESMSLLIRI
;
A
#
# COMPACT_ATOMS: atom_id res chain seq x y z
N MET A 1 5.00 -7.81 -1.37
CA MET A 1 4.81 -7.08 -0.09
C MET A 1 5.43 -5.70 -0.26
N ILE A 2 4.74 -4.63 0.13
CA ILE A 2 5.24 -3.25 -0.04
C ILE A 2 6.24 -2.86 1.07
N ALA A 3 5.84 -3.00 2.34
CA ALA A 3 6.68 -2.62 3.47
C ALA A 3 7.69 -3.70 3.91
N GLY A 4 7.60 -4.92 3.37
CA GLY A 4 8.42 -6.06 3.80
C GLY A 4 8.07 -6.65 5.18
N PHE A 5 7.14 -6.01 5.92
CA PHE A 5 6.68 -6.47 7.23
C PHE A 5 5.19 -6.84 7.24
N PRO A 6 4.77 -7.78 8.10
CA PRO A 6 3.36 -8.01 8.37
C PRO A 6 2.67 -6.77 8.98
N PRO A 7 1.37 -6.56 8.71
CA PRO A 7 0.63 -5.46 9.29
C PRO A 7 0.46 -5.65 10.80
N TYR A 8 0.66 -4.56 11.57
CA TYR A 8 0.49 -4.52 13.04
C TYR A 8 1.45 -5.43 13.83
N LEU A 9 2.70 -5.60 13.35
CA LEU A 9 3.72 -6.46 13.95
C LEU A 9 4.02 -6.21 15.42
N ASP A 10 3.86 -4.97 15.87
CA ASP A 10 4.23 -4.47 17.19
C ASP A 10 3.05 -4.39 18.17
N ILE A 11 1.84 -4.81 17.77
CA ILE A 11 0.61 -4.64 18.54
C ILE A 11 -0.05 -6.02 18.80
N PRO A 12 -0.67 -6.25 19.98
CA PRO A 12 -1.54 -7.41 20.19
C PRO A 12 -2.64 -7.54 19.14
N HIS A 13 -2.87 -8.75 18.64
CA HIS A 13 -4.01 -9.02 17.77
C HIS A 13 -5.23 -9.34 18.65
N ASP A 14 -5.78 -8.34 19.31
CA ASP A 14 -6.90 -8.49 20.24
C ASP A 14 -8.16 -7.73 19.79
N LYS A 15 -9.14 -7.64 20.69
CA LYS A 15 -10.38 -6.92 20.44
C LYS A 15 -10.13 -5.43 20.20
N ASP A 16 -9.14 -4.84 20.86
CA ASP A 16 -8.87 -3.41 20.77
C ASP A 16 -8.27 -3.07 19.41
N LEU A 17 -7.37 -3.90 18.88
CA LEU A 17 -6.91 -3.76 17.50
C LEU A 17 -8.07 -3.90 16.51
N ALA A 18 -8.95 -4.89 16.69
CA ALA A 18 -10.14 -5.04 15.84
C ALA A 18 -11.05 -3.79 15.88
N MET A 19 -11.29 -3.22 17.06
CA MET A 19 -12.03 -1.97 17.22
C MET A 19 -11.37 -0.79 16.50
N LYS A 20 -10.04 -0.66 16.59
CA LYS A 20 -9.28 0.38 15.88
C LYS A 20 -9.41 0.23 14.37
N ILE A 21 -9.30 -1.00 13.84
CA ILE A 21 -9.46 -1.29 12.40
C ILE A 21 -10.88 -0.94 11.92
N CYS A 22 -11.91 -1.32 12.67
CA CYS A 22 -13.29 -0.91 12.36
C CYS A 22 -13.47 0.61 12.40
N ASN A 23 -12.70 1.33 13.23
CA ASN A 23 -12.74 2.78 13.30
C ASN A 23 -11.83 3.51 12.30
N GLY A 24 -11.24 2.79 11.35
CA GLY A 24 -10.48 3.39 10.25
C GLY A 24 -8.98 3.18 10.30
N LEU A 25 -8.43 2.53 11.35
CA LEU A 25 -7.00 2.22 11.38
C LEU A 25 -6.62 1.32 10.19
N ARG A 26 -5.58 1.71 9.46
CA ARG A 26 -4.97 0.93 8.37
C ARG A 26 -3.46 0.84 8.57
N PRO A 27 -2.80 -0.18 8.00
CA PRO A 27 -1.33 -0.23 7.93
C PRO A 27 -0.77 1.01 7.24
N LYS A 28 0.37 1.51 7.74
CA LYS A 28 1.07 2.62 7.08
C LYS A 28 1.64 2.17 5.74
N ILE A 29 1.39 2.94 4.70
CA ILE A 29 2.02 2.76 3.38
C ILE A 29 3.32 3.56 3.40
N PRO A 30 4.49 2.97 3.10
CA PRO A 30 5.74 3.71 2.98
C PRO A 30 5.60 4.84 1.95
N PHE A 31 6.04 6.05 2.28
CA PHE A 31 5.83 7.23 1.44
C PHE A 31 6.52 7.15 0.07
N HIS A 32 7.55 6.31 -0.08
CA HIS A 32 8.24 6.06 -1.35
C HIS A 32 7.52 5.02 -2.23
N THR A 33 6.41 4.45 -1.76
CA THR A 33 5.59 3.55 -2.58
C THR A 33 5.04 4.34 -3.77
N PRO A 34 5.08 3.79 -5.00
CA PRO A 34 4.43 4.41 -6.14
C PRO A 34 2.98 4.79 -5.80
N LYS A 35 2.61 6.04 -6.11
CA LYS A 35 1.28 6.60 -5.89
C LYS A 35 0.18 5.76 -6.53
N LEU A 36 0.41 5.19 -7.72
CA LEU A 36 -0.53 4.29 -8.39
C LEU A 36 -0.85 3.06 -7.53
N ILE A 37 0.19 2.46 -6.94
CA ILE A 37 0.05 1.32 -6.04
C ILE A 37 -0.61 1.73 -4.71
N THR A 38 -0.25 2.91 -4.19
CA THR A 38 -0.90 3.49 -3.00
C THR A 38 -2.42 3.62 -3.20
N ARG A 39 -2.85 4.08 -4.39
CA ARG A 39 -4.27 4.24 -4.72
C ARG A 39 -5.01 2.92 -4.76
N ILE A 40 -4.39 1.89 -5.35
CA ILE A 40 -4.93 0.53 -5.37
C ILE A 40 -5.14 0.02 -3.94
N ILE A 41 -4.12 0.13 -3.08
CA ILE A 41 -4.21 -0.30 -1.69
C ILE A 41 -5.36 0.43 -0.98
N MET A 42 -5.46 1.75 -1.18
CA MET A 42 -6.51 2.57 -0.57
C MET A 42 -7.92 2.15 -1.00
N ARG A 43 -8.14 1.92 -2.30
CA ARG A 43 -9.44 1.48 -2.82
C ARG A 43 -9.80 0.08 -2.31
N CYS A 44 -8.85 -0.84 -2.21
CA CYS A 44 -9.08 -2.21 -1.75
C CYS A 44 -9.61 -2.31 -0.30
N TRP A 45 -9.22 -1.39 0.58
CA TRP A 45 -9.59 -1.43 2.00
C TRP A 45 -10.61 -0.36 2.41
N ASP A 46 -11.28 0.27 1.44
CA ASP A 46 -12.38 1.21 1.71
C ASP A 46 -13.46 0.51 2.55
N ALA A 47 -13.95 1.20 3.59
CA ALA A 47 -15.02 0.70 4.44
C ALA A 47 -16.33 0.47 3.67
N ARG A 48 -16.55 1.23 2.59
CA ARG A 48 -17.70 1.09 1.69
C ARG A 48 -17.41 -0.01 0.66
N VAL A 49 -18.10 -1.14 0.79
CA VAL A 49 -17.91 -2.29 -0.09
C VAL A 49 -18.09 -1.94 -1.57
N THR A 50 -19.04 -1.05 -1.88
CA THR A 50 -19.33 -0.61 -3.26
C THR A 50 -18.23 0.25 -3.89
N HIS A 51 -17.27 0.75 -3.11
CA HIS A 51 -16.15 1.55 -3.61
C HIS A 51 -14.88 0.72 -3.78
N ARG A 52 -14.90 -0.56 -3.35
CA ARG A 52 -13.78 -1.47 -3.55
C ARG A 52 -13.77 -1.94 -5.00
N PRO A 53 -12.58 -2.03 -5.61
CA PRO A 53 -12.48 -2.55 -6.96
C PRO A 53 -12.81 -4.04 -6.96
N THR A 54 -13.35 -4.50 -8.07
CA THR A 54 -13.47 -5.94 -8.34
C THR A 54 -12.09 -6.53 -8.62
N PHE A 55 -11.97 -7.85 -8.57
CA PHE A 55 -10.73 -8.52 -8.96
C PHE A 55 -10.40 -8.30 -10.44
N GLU A 56 -11.40 -8.21 -11.31
CA GLU A 56 -11.22 -7.95 -12.74
C GLU A 56 -10.65 -6.55 -12.97
N GLU A 57 -11.22 -5.52 -12.33
CA GLU A 57 -10.70 -4.14 -12.38
C GLU A 57 -9.25 -4.04 -11.87
N LEU A 58 -8.94 -4.75 -10.76
CA LEU A 58 -7.58 -4.81 -10.23
C LEU A 58 -6.62 -5.52 -11.18
N GLU A 59 -7.05 -6.62 -11.80
CA GLU A 59 -6.22 -7.39 -12.71
C GLU A 59 -5.87 -6.57 -13.94
N ASP A 60 -6.86 -5.89 -14.53
CA ASP A 60 -6.64 -5.05 -15.70
C ASP A 60 -5.71 -3.86 -15.39
N GLU A 61 -5.94 -3.14 -14.29
CA GLU A 61 -5.11 -2.00 -13.87
C GLU A 61 -3.65 -2.44 -13.58
N LEU A 62 -3.47 -3.57 -12.88
CA LEU A 62 -2.12 -4.10 -12.60
C LEU A 62 -1.43 -4.67 -13.84
N ARG A 63 -2.18 -5.24 -14.79
CA ARG A 63 -1.64 -5.78 -16.04
C ARG A 63 -1.12 -4.66 -16.94
N GLU A 64 -1.82 -3.53 -17.00
CA GLU A 64 -1.37 -2.32 -17.71
C GLU A 64 -0.03 -1.83 -17.13
N TYR A 65 0.03 -1.66 -15.80
CA TYR A 65 1.25 -1.22 -15.11
C TYR A 65 2.43 -2.16 -15.34
N TRP A 66 2.16 -3.47 -15.29
CA TRP A 66 3.18 -4.48 -15.54
C TRP A 66 3.67 -4.43 -16.98
N SER A 67 2.77 -4.29 -17.96
CA SER A 67 3.11 -4.20 -19.38
C SER A 67 3.98 -2.98 -19.68
N ASP A 68 3.63 -1.81 -19.12
CA ASP A 68 4.42 -0.58 -19.30
C ASP A 68 5.83 -0.71 -18.71
N TYR A 69 5.92 -1.26 -17.50
CA TYR A 69 7.20 -1.46 -16.84
C TYR A 69 8.06 -2.53 -17.53
N ASP A 70 7.45 -3.61 -18.02
CA ASP A 70 8.13 -4.67 -18.77
C ASP A 70 8.68 -4.16 -20.11
N ALA A 71 7.89 -3.37 -20.85
CA ALA A 71 8.32 -2.72 -22.08
C ALA A 71 9.47 -1.73 -21.84
N TYR A 72 9.43 -1.00 -20.72
CA TYR A 72 10.56 -0.15 -20.29
C TYR A 72 11.83 -0.96 -20.03
N LEU A 73 11.75 -2.03 -19.23
CA LEU A 73 12.92 -2.83 -18.88
C LEU A 73 13.54 -3.56 -20.08
N LYS A 74 12.73 -4.08 -21.00
CA LYS A 74 13.20 -4.89 -22.12
C LYS A 74 13.59 -4.07 -23.34
N GLU A 75 12.83 -3.02 -23.62
CA GLU A 75 12.91 -2.28 -24.90
C GLU A 75 13.28 -0.80 -24.72
N GLY A 76 13.34 -0.31 -23.48
CA GLY A 76 13.56 1.11 -23.19
C GLY A 76 12.38 2.01 -23.57
N LYS A 77 11.19 1.43 -23.81
CA LYS A 77 9.95 2.15 -24.17
C LYS A 77 9.23 2.69 -22.93
N ASN A 78 8.12 3.39 -23.13
CA ASN A 78 7.18 3.85 -22.08
C ASN A 78 7.88 4.58 -20.91
N GLN A 79 8.95 5.32 -21.19
CA GLN A 79 9.74 6.02 -20.16
C GLN A 79 8.97 7.16 -19.49
N ASP A 80 7.98 7.67 -20.22
CA ASP A 80 7.02 8.71 -19.87
C ASP A 80 5.75 8.13 -19.20
N SER A 81 5.60 6.80 -19.13
CA SER A 81 4.48 6.20 -18.39
C SER A 81 4.59 6.51 -16.90
N GLU A 82 3.46 6.81 -16.28
CA GLU A 82 3.41 7.24 -14.89
C GLU A 82 3.99 6.19 -13.93
N ILE A 83 3.75 4.90 -14.21
CA ILE A 83 4.29 3.80 -13.40
C ILE A 83 5.82 3.74 -13.47
N VAL A 84 6.41 3.90 -14.66
CA VAL A 84 7.88 3.89 -14.83
C VAL A 84 8.50 5.08 -14.12
N ILE A 85 7.90 6.27 -14.25
CA ILE A 85 8.38 7.48 -13.57
C ILE A 85 8.34 7.30 -12.05
N GLN A 86 7.24 6.78 -11.50
CA GLN A 86 7.10 6.59 -10.05
C GLN A 86 8.04 5.49 -9.50
N ILE A 87 8.24 4.40 -10.23
CA ILE A 87 9.18 3.33 -9.82
C ILE A 87 10.61 3.88 -9.80
N LYS A 88 11.05 4.60 -10.84
CA LYS A 88 12.38 5.23 -10.85
C LYS A 88 12.60 6.14 -9.65
N LYS A 89 11.63 7.00 -9.34
CA LYS A 89 11.69 7.87 -8.15
C LYS A 89 11.81 7.08 -6.84
N ALA A 90 11.12 5.94 -6.73
CA ALA A 90 11.22 5.06 -5.57
C ALA A 90 12.61 4.39 -5.46
N GLU A 91 13.17 3.94 -6.59
CA GLU A 91 14.51 3.35 -6.67
C GLU A 91 15.61 4.36 -6.33
N GLU A 92 15.53 5.57 -6.89
CA GLU A 92 16.45 6.68 -6.57
C GLU A 92 16.42 7.02 -5.08
N PHE A 93 15.23 7.05 -4.47
CA PHE A 93 15.07 7.26 -3.05
C PHE A 93 15.73 6.14 -2.21
N SER A 94 15.58 4.88 -2.63
CA SER A 94 16.23 3.74 -1.97
C SER A 94 17.76 3.82 -2.06
N ALA A 95 18.31 4.10 -3.24
CA ALA A 95 19.75 4.23 -3.45
C ALA A 95 20.36 5.37 -2.61
N ASN A 96 19.66 6.50 -2.50
CA ASN A 96 20.10 7.62 -1.67
C ASN A 96 20.11 7.29 -0.17
N GLN A 97 19.17 6.46 0.31
CA GLN A 97 19.20 6.00 1.70
C GLN A 97 20.39 5.10 2.00
N GLU A 98 20.73 4.16 1.12
CA GLU A 98 21.88 3.26 1.30
C GLU A 98 23.21 4.03 1.37
N LEU A 99 23.34 5.12 0.61
CA LEU A 99 24.50 6.01 0.66
C LEU A 99 24.64 6.77 2.00
N THR A 100 23.51 7.09 2.63
CA THR A 100 23.49 7.83 3.91
C THR A 100 23.56 6.93 5.15
N ASN A 101 23.12 5.68 5.04
CA ASN A 101 23.09 4.70 6.12
C ASN A 101 23.58 3.32 5.60
N PRO A 102 24.91 3.04 5.60
CA PRO A 102 25.48 1.82 5.03
C PRO A 102 25.23 0.54 5.86
N THR A 103 24.17 0.50 6.67
CA THR A 103 23.85 -0.67 7.49
C THR A 103 23.11 -1.71 6.64
N THR A 104 23.92 -2.59 6.05
CA THR A 104 23.68 -3.99 5.72
C THR A 104 22.22 -4.48 5.69
N THR A 105 21.81 -4.94 4.51
CA THR A 105 20.70 -5.84 4.21
C THR A 105 20.79 -7.12 5.06
N THR A 106 20.45 -7.01 6.34
CA THR A 106 20.39 -8.12 7.28
C THR A 106 19.07 -8.85 7.02
N PRO A 107 19.00 -10.19 7.01
CA PRO A 107 17.72 -10.87 7.03
C PRO A 107 16.95 -10.32 8.23
N LEU A 108 15.82 -9.70 7.93
CA LEU A 108 15.03 -8.88 8.82
C LEU A 108 14.54 -9.76 9.96
N ASN A 109 15.31 -9.88 11.05
CA ASN A 109 14.93 -10.60 12.24
C ASN A 109 13.97 -9.70 13.03
N TYR A 110 12.79 -9.47 12.47
CA TYR A 110 11.77 -8.68 13.12
C TYR A 110 11.11 -9.52 14.20
N GLN A 111 11.08 -9.01 15.41
CA GLN A 111 10.38 -9.63 16.52
C GLN A 111 8.92 -9.14 16.49
N THR A 112 7.98 -10.06 16.34
CA THR A 112 6.56 -9.74 16.47
C THR A 112 6.18 -9.64 17.94
N HIS A 113 5.17 -8.82 18.25
CA HIS A 113 4.57 -8.81 19.57
C HIS A 113 4.13 -10.25 19.96
N PRO A 114 4.35 -10.72 21.21
CA PRO A 114 4.02 -12.10 21.60
C PRO A 114 2.54 -12.49 21.42
N GLN A 115 1.66 -11.50 21.35
CA GLN A 115 0.22 -11.65 21.13
C GLN A 115 -0.22 -11.27 19.68
N ALA A 116 0.73 -10.98 18.79
CA ALA A 116 0.44 -10.87 17.37
C ALA A 116 0.31 -12.27 16.78
N ILE A 117 -0.81 -12.52 16.10
CA ILE A 117 -1.16 -13.85 15.55
C ILE A 117 -1.41 -13.71 14.05
N TYR A 118 -0.52 -14.31 13.25
CA TYR A 118 -0.58 -14.32 11.79
C TYR A 118 -1.10 -15.64 11.21
N THR A 119 -1.46 -16.59 12.08
CA THR A 119 -2.14 -17.81 11.70
C THR A 119 -3.66 -17.63 11.80
N SER A 120 -4.40 -18.43 11.03
CA SER A 120 -5.85 -18.41 11.06
C SER A 120 -6.39 -18.76 12.45
N ARG A 121 -7.40 -18.02 12.92
CA ARG A 121 -8.12 -18.29 14.16
C ARG A 121 -9.51 -17.67 14.13
N LEU A 122 -10.40 -18.18 14.97
CA LEU A 122 -11.73 -17.60 15.15
C LEU A 122 -11.63 -16.25 15.90
N LEU A 123 -12.20 -15.18 15.31
CA LEU A 123 -12.35 -13.88 15.96
C LEU A 123 -13.73 -13.80 16.61
N ASN A 124 -13.81 -14.11 17.91
CA ASN A 124 -15.06 -14.04 18.66
C ASN A 124 -15.20 -12.70 19.39
N TYR A 125 -15.26 -11.60 18.63
CA TYR A 125 -15.48 -10.26 19.16
C TYR A 125 -16.92 -9.82 18.94
N SER A 126 -17.75 -9.92 19.99
CA SER A 126 -19.11 -9.38 19.94
C SER A 126 -19.09 -7.84 20.00
N LYS A 127 -20.04 -7.21 19.29
CA LYS A 127 -20.33 -5.77 19.31
C LYS A 127 -19.24 -4.86 18.72
N LEU A 128 -18.58 -5.27 17.63
CA LEU A 128 -17.71 -4.35 16.87
C LEU A 128 -18.56 -3.26 16.17
N PRO A 129 -18.06 -2.02 16.04
CA PRO A 129 -18.75 -0.97 15.32
C PRO A 129 -18.75 -1.26 13.82
N LYS A 130 -19.66 -0.62 13.10
CA LYS A 130 -19.62 -0.64 11.63
C LYS A 130 -18.30 -0.05 11.14
N PRO A 131 -17.59 -0.71 10.21
CA PRO A 131 -16.38 -0.17 9.62
C PRO A 131 -16.61 1.23 9.04
N LYS A 132 -15.67 2.13 9.29
CA LYS A 132 -15.60 3.45 8.65
C LYS A 132 -14.17 3.73 8.17
N ASN A 133 -14.06 4.64 7.21
CA ASN A 133 -12.76 5.21 6.83
C ASN A 133 -12.28 6.19 7.90
N GLU A 134 -10.98 6.45 7.93
CA GLU A 134 -10.43 7.56 8.71
C GLU A 134 -10.87 8.91 8.13
N GLU A 135 -10.80 9.97 8.94
CA GLU A 135 -11.34 11.29 8.60
C GLU A 135 -10.76 11.87 7.29
N ASN A 136 -9.49 11.61 7.02
CA ASN A 136 -8.78 12.17 5.87
C ASN A 136 -8.81 11.28 4.62
N PHE A 137 -9.40 10.09 4.70
CA PHE A 137 -9.29 9.06 3.65
C PHE A 137 -9.75 9.56 2.27
N GLU A 138 -10.91 10.22 2.20
CA GLU A 138 -11.45 10.70 0.92
C GLU A 138 -10.55 11.77 0.31
N ARG A 139 -10.07 12.71 1.14
CA ARG A 139 -9.18 13.78 0.69
C ARG A 139 -7.86 13.23 0.19
N GLU A 140 -7.26 12.30 0.93
CA GLU A 140 -6.01 11.64 0.51
C GLU A 140 -6.18 10.87 -0.81
N LEU A 141 -7.32 10.20 -0.99
CA LEU A 141 -7.61 9.47 -2.23
C LEU A 141 -7.87 10.40 -3.42
N GLU A 142 -8.52 11.55 -3.19
CA GLU A 142 -8.76 12.59 -4.18
C GLU A 142 -7.44 13.26 -4.61
N GLU A 143 -6.62 13.72 -3.67
CA GLU A 143 -5.29 14.29 -3.93
C GLU A 143 -4.41 13.34 -4.75
N LEU A 144 -4.50 12.04 -4.44
CA LEU A 144 -3.79 11.00 -5.15
C LEU A 144 -4.25 10.89 -6.61
N THR A 145 -5.56 10.94 -6.84
CA THR A 145 -6.18 10.84 -8.17
C THR A 145 -5.93 12.09 -9.03
N GLU A 146 -6.01 13.27 -8.43
CA GLU A 146 -5.67 14.53 -9.11
C GLU A 146 -4.20 14.59 -9.50
N SER A 147 -3.31 14.15 -8.60
CA SER A 147 -1.87 14.16 -8.88
C SER A 147 -1.48 13.27 -10.07
N MET A 148 -2.26 12.22 -10.34
CA MET A 148 -2.07 11.37 -11.52
C MET A 148 -2.62 12.02 -12.80
N SER A 149 -3.72 12.75 -12.70
CA SER A 149 -4.37 13.39 -13.86
C SER A 149 -3.57 14.57 -14.42
N LEU A 150 -2.77 15.24 -13.59
CA LEU A 150 -1.92 16.37 -13.99
C LEU A 150 -0.67 15.94 -14.78
N LEU A 151 -0.21 14.70 -14.62
CA LEU A 151 0.97 14.18 -15.34
C LEU A 151 0.69 13.84 -16.81
N ILE A 152 -0.58 13.71 -17.20
CA ILE A 152 -1.01 13.44 -18.59
C ILE A 152 -1.11 14.74 -19.43
N ARG A 153 -0.96 15.92 -18.82
CA ARG A 153 -1.21 17.24 -19.46
C ARG A 153 0.05 18.07 -19.77
N ILE A 154 1.25 17.51 -19.64
CA ILE A 154 2.53 18.17 -19.92
C ILE A 154 3.27 17.36 -20.99
#